data_AF-A0AAD7M314-F1
#
_entry.id   AF-A0AAD7M314-F1
#
_cell.length_a   1.000
_cell.length_b   1.000
_cell.length_c   1.000
_cell.angle_alpha   90.00
_cell.angle_beta   90.00
_cell.angle_gamma   90.00
#
_symmetry.space_group_name_H-M   'P 1'
#
loop_
_entity.id
_entity.type
_entity.pdbx_description
1 polymer ?
#
loop_
_entity_poly.entity_id
_entity_poly.type
_entity_poly.pdbx_seq_one_letter_code
_entity_poly.pdbx_strand_id
1 'polypeptide(L)'
;MVKKSNGKWWMYVDFTNLSKASPKNSYPLPRINRLVDSATGNELLSFMDAYSDYNQILMKEENQEKTLCITKKGTYCYKIMPFGLKTT
;
A
#
# COMPACT_ATOMS: atom_id res chain seq x y z
N MET A 1 -17.18 -4.20 1.61
CA MET A 1 -17.49 -2.82 1.14
C MET A 1 -17.61 -1.93 2.36
N VAL A 2 -17.03 -0.73 2.31
CA VAL A 2 -17.09 0.24 3.40
C VAL A 2 -17.67 1.55 2.87
N LYS A 3 -18.65 2.12 3.57
CA LYS A 3 -19.27 3.40 3.22
C LYS A 3 -18.53 4.51 3.96
N LYS A 4 -18.05 5.51 3.22
CA LYS A 4 -17.45 6.71 3.82
C LYS A 4 -18.52 7.68 4.31
N SER A 5 -18.12 8.57 5.22
CA SER A 5 -18.93 9.72 5.67
C SER A 5 -19.37 10.62 4.52
N ASN A 6 -18.56 10.74 3.46
CA ASN A 6 -18.90 11.47 2.23
C ASN A 6 -19.84 10.70 1.28
N GLY A 7 -20.41 9.56 1.70
CA GLY A 7 -21.35 8.76 0.93
C GLY A 7 -20.73 7.86 -0.14
N LYS A 8 -19.44 7.99 -0.45
CA LYS A 8 -18.74 7.13 -1.43
C LYS A 8 -18.52 5.72 -0.88
N TRP A 9 -18.68 4.72 -1.75
CA TRP A 9 -18.37 3.33 -1.45
C TRP A 9 -16.92 2.98 -1.78
N TRP A 10 -16.26 2.29 -0.86
CA TRP A 10 -14.93 1.70 -1.05
C TRP A 10 -15.01 0.18 -1.04
N MET A 11 -14.29 -0.43 -1.98
CA MET A 11 -14.02 -1.86 -1.96
C MET A 11 -12.80 -2.09 -1.08
N TYR A 12 -13.04 -2.55 0.14
CA TYR A 12 -12.00 -2.99 1.07
C TYR A 12 -11.92 -4.52 1.00
N VAL A 13 -10.74 -5.03 0.69
CA VAL A 13 -10.43 -6.46 0.69
C VAL A 13 -9.56 -6.73 1.92
N ASP A 14 -9.95 -7.73 2.71
CA ASP A 14 -9.20 -8.09 3.90
C ASP A 14 -8.03 -9.02 3.53
N PHE A 15 -6.82 -8.45 3.49
CA PHE A 15 -5.58 -9.18 3.24
C PHE A 15 -4.86 -9.62 4.52
N THR A 16 -5.52 -9.61 5.69
CA THR A 16 -4.87 -9.92 6.98
C THR A 16 -4.24 -11.31 6.98
N ASN A 17 -4.96 -12.32 6.48
CA ASN A 17 -4.45 -13.70 6.43
C ASN A 17 -3.31 -13.85 5.40
N LEU A 18 -3.46 -13.24 4.23
CA LEU A 18 -2.43 -13.23 3.19
C LEU A 18 -1.13 -12.57 3.68
N SER A 19 -1.27 -11.46 4.41
CA SER A 19 -0.14 -10.71 4.98
C SER A 19 0.58 -11.49 6.07
N LYS A 20 -0.13 -12.31 6.85
CA LYS A 20 0.49 -13.19 7.87
C LYS A 20 1.25 -14.36 7.26
N ALA A 21 0.78 -14.88 6.13
CA ALA A 21 1.39 -16.01 5.44
C ALA A 21 2.57 -15.62 4.54
N SER A 22 2.68 -14.33 4.17
CA SER A 22 3.73 -13.83 3.29
C SER A 22 5.02 -13.52 4.06
N PRO A 23 6.21 -13.75 3.46
CA PRO A 23 7.47 -13.34 4.05
C PRO A 23 7.49 -11.83 4.26
N LYS A 24 7.90 -11.40 5.45
CA LYS A 24 8.07 -9.99 5.79
C LYS A 24 9.29 -9.42 5.11
N ASN A 25 9.12 -8.33 4.35
CA ASN A 25 10.22 -7.61 3.75
C ASN A 25 10.61 -6.42 4.62
N SER A 26 11.64 -6.60 5.44
CA SER A 26 12.11 -5.57 6.36
C SER A 26 13.04 -4.60 5.65
N TYR A 27 12.48 -3.56 5.03
CA TYR A 27 13.26 -2.38 4.66
C TYR A 27 13.45 -1.49 5.91
N PRO A 28 14.70 -1.28 6.37
CA PRO A 28 14.94 -0.44 7.54
C PRO A 28 14.56 0.99 7.21
N LEU A 29 13.51 1.50 7.86
CA LEU A 29 13.17 2.91 7.77
C LEU A 29 14.27 3.75 8.44
N PRO A 30 14.69 4.87 7.82
CA PRO A 30 15.65 5.76 8.45
C PRO A 30 15.08 6.32 9.76
N ARG A 31 15.95 6.46 10.77
CA ARG A 31 15.58 7.10 12.04
C ARG A 31 15.19 8.56 11.77
N ILE A 32 14.15 9.04 12.45
CA ILE A 32 13.61 10.38 12.23
C ILE A 32 14.65 11.50 12.42
N ASN A 33 15.54 11.37 13.40
CA ASN A 33 16.60 12.35 13.64
C ASN A 33 17.51 12.51 12.42
N ARG A 34 17.87 11.41 11.75
CA ARG A 34 18.69 11.46 10.53
C ARG A 34 17.98 12.20 9.39
N LEU A 35 16.66 12.08 9.28
CA LEU A 35 15.88 12.83 8.29
C LEU A 35 15.86 14.32 8.62
N VAL A 36 15.66 14.68 9.88
CA VAL A 36 15.65 16.07 10.36
C VAL A 36 17.02 16.72 10.18
N ASP A 37 18.09 16.03 10.58
CA ASP A 37 19.47 16.51 10.43
C ASP A 37 19.80 16.74 8.94
N SER A 38 19.33 15.86 8.05
CA SER A 38 19.55 16.01 6.59
C SER A 38 18.79 17.18 5.96
N ALA A 39 17.65 17.57 6.56
CA ALA A 39 16.87 18.72 6.11
C ALA A 39 17.41 20.04 6.67
N THR A 40 18.16 19.99 7.78
CA THR A 40 18.70 21.18 8.46
C THR A 40 19.79 21.84 7.60
N GLY A 41 19.71 23.15 7.42
CA GLY A 41 20.67 23.93 6.60
C GLY A 41 20.28 24.09 5.14
N ASN A 42 19.15 23.55 4.69
CA ASN A 42 18.58 23.86 3.37
C ASN A 42 17.72 25.13 3.46
N GLU A 43 17.93 26.07 2.54
CA GLU A 43 17.18 27.33 2.48
C GLU A 43 15.73 27.14 2.00
N LEU A 44 15.44 26.03 1.30
CA LEU A 44 14.13 25.69 0.78
C LEU A 44 13.85 24.20 0.92
N LEU A 45 12.66 23.86 1.41
CA LEU A 45 12.16 22.49 1.50
C LEU A 45 10.85 22.40 0.70
N SER A 46 10.70 21.34 -0.09
CA SER A 46 9.44 21.01 -0.77
C SER A 46 8.99 19.60 -0.35
N PHE A 47 7.70 19.46 -0.08
CA PHE A 47 7.08 18.18 0.26
C PHE A 47 6.30 17.67 -0.95
N MET A 48 6.65 16.48 -1.42
CA MET A 48 5.85 15.74 -2.40
C MET A 48 4.87 14.83 -1.67
N ASP A 49 3.60 14.92 -2.03
CA ASP A 49 2.56 14.01 -1.52
C ASP A 49 2.45 12.76 -2.40
N ALA A 50 2.85 11.63 -1.84
CA ALA A 50 2.81 10.31 -2.46
C ALA A 50 1.54 9.51 -2.08
N TYR A 51 0.46 10.17 -1.64
CA TYR A 51 -0.74 9.50 -1.09
C TYR A 51 -1.32 8.39 -1.99
N SER A 52 -1.17 8.52 -3.31
CA SER A 52 -1.66 7.54 -4.30
C SER A 52 -0.58 6.63 -4.89
N ASP A 53 0.69 6.77 -4.48
CA ASP A 53 1.82 6.12 -5.16
C ASP A 53 1.79 4.61 -5.04
N TYR A 54 1.16 4.05 -4.00
CA TYR A 54 0.95 2.61 -3.89
C TYR A 54 0.17 2.02 -5.07
N ASN A 55 -0.78 2.77 -5.62
CA ASN A 55 -1.59 2.33 -6.76
C ASN A 55 -0.81 2.39 -8.09
N GLN A 56 0.40 2.97 -8.09
CA GLN A 56 1.28 3.04 -9.26
C GLN A 56 2.29 1.89 -9.27
N ILE A 57 2.48 1.18 -8.14
CA ILE A 57 3.41 0.06 -8.05
C ILE A 57 2.75 -1.19 -8.64
N LEU A 58 3.35 -1.72 -9.71
CA LEU A 58 2.90 -2.96 -10.33
C LEU A 58 3.16 -4.16 -9.44
N MET A 59 2.17 -5.05 -9.35
CA MET A 59 2.33 -6.35 -8.72
C MET A 59 3.15 -7.26 -9.63
N LYS A 60 4.15 -7.92 -9.04
CA LYS A 60 4.86 -9.03 -9.71
C LYS A 60 3.84 -10.06 -10.19
N GLU A 61 3.94 -10.52 -11.43
CA GLU A 61 2.97 -11.42 -12.06
C GLU A 61 2.68 -12.66 -11.19
N GLU A 62 3.73 -13.26 -10.63
CA GLU A 62 3.68 -14.41 -9.71
C GLU A 62 2.85 -14.19 -8.43
N ASN A 63 2.65 -12.93 -8.04
CA ASN A 63 1.94 -12.53 -6.83
C ASN A 63 0.52 -12.01 -7.12
N GLN A 64 0.17 -11.76 -8.38
CA GLN A 64 -1.17 -11.29 -8.75
C GLN A 64 -2.23 -12.33 -8.38
N GLU A 65 -1.97 -13.61 -8.66
CA GLU A 65 -2.88 -14.71 -8.31
C GLU A 65 -3.11 -14.85 -6.80
N LYS A 66 -2.11 -14.48 -5.98
CA LYS A 66 -2.22 -14.51 -4.51
C LYS A 66 -3.10 -13.40 -3.95
N THR A 67 -3.36 -12.35 -4.74
CA THR A 67 -4.24 -11.24 -4.38
C THR A 67 -5.68 -11.42 -4.88
N LEU A 68 -6.04 -12.65 -5.23
CA LEU A 68 -7.36 -13.00 -5.73
C LEU A 68 -8.45 -12.65 -4.71
N CYS A 69 -9.45 -11.91 -5.19
CA CYS A 69 -10.63 -11.53 -4.43
C CYS A 69 -11.89 -12.07 -5.11
N ILE A 70 -12.76 -12.68 -4.31
CA ILE A 70 -14.03 -13.22 -4.77
C ILE A 70 -15.11 -12.16 -4.54
N THR A 71 -15.85 -11.83 -5.60
CA THR A 71 -17.01 -10.95 -5.54
C THR A 71 -18.24 -11.68 -6.04
N LYS A 72 -19.44 -11.14 -5.78
CA LYS A 72 -20.70 -11.71 -6.29
C LYS A 72 -20.76 -11.80 -7.83
N LYS A 73 -19.93 -11.04 -8.54
CA LYS A 73 -19.89 -10.99 -10.01
C LYS A 73 -18.78 -11.85 -10.62
N GLY A 74 -17.95 -12.47 -9.78
CA GLY A 74 -16.82 -13.26 -10.22
C GLY A 74 -15.55 -12.95 -9.43
N THR A 75 -14.46 -13.50 -9.93
CA THR A 75 -13.17 -13.54 -9.26
C THR A 75 -12.21 -12.59 -9.95
N TYR A 76 -11.55 -11.72 -9.19
CA TYR A 76 -10.66 -10.68 -9.72
C TYR A 76 -9.30 -10.73 -9.00
N CYS A 77 -8.22 -10.50 -9.73
CA CYS A 77 -6.87 -10.32 -9.18
C CYS A 77 -6.39 -8.87 -9.34
N TYR A 78 -5.51 -8.43 -8.45
CA TYR A 78 -4.93 -7.08 -8.52
C TYR A 78 -3.64 -7.08 -9.34
N LYS A 79 -3.57 -6.18 -10.33
CA LYS A 79 -2.36 -5.93 -11.15
C LYS A 79 -1.46 -4.85 -10.55
N ILE A 80 -2.02 -4.00 -9.71
CA ILE A 80 -1.34 -2.94 -8.96
C ILE A 80 -1.44 -3.26 -7.47
N MET A 81 -0.50 -2.79 -6.66
CA MET A 81 -0.47 -3.14 -5.24
C MET A 81 -1.72 -2.62 -4.52
N PRO A 82 -2.58 -3.50 -3.97
CA PRO A 82 -3.81 -3.06 -3.34
C PRO A 82 -3.56 -2.49 -1.95
N PHE A 83 -4.41 -1.54 -1.56
CA PHE A 83 -4.41 -1.01 -0.21
C PHE A 83 -4.72 -2.12 0.82
N GLY A 84 -3.95 -2.16 1.92
CA GLY A 84 -4.12 -3.14 2.99
C GLY A 84 -3.25 -4.40 2.86
N LEU A 85 -2.52 -4.57 1.76
CA LEU A 85 -1.48 -5.59 1.64
C LEU A 85 -0.24 -5.13 2.43
N LYS A 86 0.12 -5.84 3.50
CA LYS A 86 1.36 -5.54 4.23
C LYS A 86 2.53 -6.22 3.56
N THR A 87 3.52 -5.43 3.14
CA THR A 87 4.85 -5.91 2.74
C THR A 87 5.86 -5.86 3.90
N THR A 88 5.45 -5.37 5.08
CA THR A 88 6.28 -5.18 6.28
C THR A 88 6.47 -6.45 7.11
#